data_AF-A0A336NAT8-F1
#
_entry.id   AF-A0A336NAT8-F1
#
_cell.length_a   1.000
_cell.length_b   1.000
_cell.length_c   1.000
_cell.angle_alpha   90.00
_cell.angle_beta   90.00
_cell.angle_gamma   90.00
#
_symmetry.space_group_name_H-M   'P 1'
#
loop_
_entity.id
_entity.type
_entity.pdbx_description
1 polymer ?
#
loop_
_entity_poly.entity_id
_entity_poly.type
_entity_poly.pdbx_seq_one_letter_code
_entity_poly.pdbx_strand_id
1 'polypeptide(L)'
;MRFVITLWKHITAGGYLCLHEPTMTTTVALNGAQRGQSVRTPLWEEILYRLDGSYEALTLPENHKYRQSGLGIIRKRTPTEQIVRAQSLQAELIEINELPIRNDLLPMGKETLRKRDTRNSLISAMTSPTLRAVYAAIILGAKNLSEVLKHVDSDAKNIHKSINRLLNLGLIHNTTEGFQAEETLWKMLENKHERNRENLSDRHLETEEMLSKIAQAFQKQKIYSETEVSKICNLFTVDFARLRRTLVERGFLQRHGGKYQRMR
;
A
#
# COMPACT_ATOMS: atom_id res chain seq x y z
N MET A 1 -11.61 -11.36 15.59
CA MET A 1 -10.19 -11.55 15.95
C MET A 1 -9.90 -12.43 17.17
N ARG A 2 -10.90 -12.79 18.00
CA ARG A 2 -10.67 -13.60 19.21
C ARG A 2 -9.99 -14.94 18.90
N PHE A 3 -10.38 -15.62 17.82
CA PHE A 3 -9.74 -16.87 17.39
C PHE A 3 -8.27 -16.68 16.97
N VAL A 4 -7.94 -15.63 16.20
CA VAL A 4 -6.56 -15.32 15.81
C VAL A 4 -5.72 -15.12 17.06
N ILE A 5 -6.20 -14.34 18.03
CA ILE A 5 -5.50 -14.08 19.30
C ILE A 5 -5.31 -15.37 20.11
N THR A 6 -6.30 -16.26 20.15
CA THR A 6 -6.20 -17.56 20.82
C THR A 6 -5.13 -18.43 20.17
N LEU A 7 -5.17 -18.57 18.84
CA LEU A 7 -4.18 -19.34 18.09
C LEU A 7 -2.79 -18.70 18.15
N TRP A 8 -2.71 -17.37 18.26
CA TRP A 8 -1.46 -16.61 18.29
C TRP A 8 -0.51 -17.02 19.42
N LYS A 9 -1.07 -17.47 20.55
CA LYS A 9 -0.31 -17.96 21.71
C LYS A 9 0.41 -19.27 21.43
N HIS A 10 -0.08 -20.05 20.46
CA HIS A 10 0.46 -21.36 20.10
C HIS A 10 1.41 -21.30 18.89
N ILE A 11 1.59 -20.13 18.28
CA ILE A 11 2.49 -19.93 17.15
C ILE A 11 3.84 -19.45 17.67
N THR A 12 4.92 -20.14 17.30
CA THR A 12 6.30 -19.78 17.62
C THR A 12 6.71 -18.49 16.89
N ALA A 13 7.78 -17.82 17.36
CA ALA A 13 8.34 -16.69 16.62
C ALA A 13 8.77 -17.13 15.22
N GLY A 14 8.45 -16.33 14.19
CA GLY A 14 8.67 -16.70 12.79
C GLY A 14 7.69 -17.73 12.23
N GLY A 15 6.79 -18.28 13.05
CA GLY A 15 5.76 -19.23 12.63
C GLY A 15 4.64 -18.58 11.82
N TYR A 16 3.85 -19.42 11.15
CA TYR A 16 2.80 -19.02 10.21
C TYR A 16 1.41 -19.49 10.68
N LEU A 17 0.40 -18.66 10.43
CA LEU A 17 -1.02 -18.99 10.49
C LEU A 17 -1.59 -18.85 9.08
N CYS A 18 -2.13 -19.93 8.56
CA CYS A 18 -2.77 -19.95 7.24
C CYS A 18 -4.29 -19.98 7.42
N LEU A 19 -4.97 -19.02 6.81
CA LEU A 19 -6.42 -18.93 6.77
C LEU A 19 -6.88 -19.14 5.33
N HIS A 20 -7.78 -20.10 5.12
CA HIS A 20 -8.47 -20.21 3.85
C HIS A 20 -9.44 -19.05 3.68
N GLU A 21 -9.74 -18.72 2.42
CA GLU A 21 -10.80 -17.77 2.07
C GLU A 21 -10.57 -16.31 2.54
N PRO A 22 -9.38 -15.73 2.29
CA PRO A 22 -9.14 -14.31 2.58
C PRO A 22 -9.93 -13.38 1.64
N THR A 23 -10.47 -13.90 0.54
CA THR A 23 -11.23 -13.13 -0.45
C THR A 23 -12.64 -13.69 -0.63
N MET A 24 -13.58 -12.81 -0.97
CA MET A 24 -14.93 -13.14 -1.39
C MET A 24 -15.31 -12.41 -2.68
N THR A 25 -16.11 -13.06 -3.53
CA THR A 25 -16.70 -12.41 -4.70
C THR A 25 -18.01 -11.73 -4.29
N THR A 26 -18.08 -10.41 -4.43
CA THR A 26 -19.27 -9.61 -4.14
C THR A 26 -19.54 -8.59 -5.25
N THR A 27 -20.76 -8.05 -5.29
CA THR A 27 -21.11 -6.95 -6.19
C THR A 27 -20.64 -5.64 -5.58
N VAL A 28 -19.71 -4.97 -6.26
CA VAL A 28 -19.18 -3.67 -5.86
C VAL A 28 -19.74 -2.60 -6.80
N ALA A 29 -20.30 -1.54 -6.23
CA ALA A 29 -20.68 -0.36 -6.96
C ALA A 29 -19.43 0.46 -7.30
N LEU A 30 -18.99 0.39 -8.56
CA LEU A 30 -17.88 1.15 -9.11
C LEU A 30 -18.44 2.10 -10.16
N ASN A 31 -18.31 3.41 -9.92
CA ASN A 31 -18.75 4.48 -10.83
C ASN A 31 -20.22 4.33 -11.29
N GLY A 32 -21.12 3.98 -10.36
CA GLY A 32 -22.56 3.83 -10.62
C GLY A 32 -22.96 2.49 -11.27
N ALA A 33 -22.01 1.65 -11.67
CA ALA A 33 -22.27 0.32 -12.21
C ALA A 33 -21.98 -0.77 -11.16
N GLN A 34 -22.87 -1.77 -11.07
CA GLN A 34 -22.66 -2.97 -10.26
C GLN A 34 -21.77 -3.94 -11.02
N ARG A 35 -20.60 -4.27 -10.49
CA ARG A 35 -19.71 -5.30 -11.06
C ARG A 35 -19.37 -6.34 -10.01
N GLY A 36 -19.41 -7.61 -10.41
CA GLY A 36 -18.89 -8.71 -9.58
C GLY A 36 -17.36 -8.58 -9.48
N GLN A 37 -16.86 -8.41 -8.26
CA GLN A 37 -15.44 -8.27 -8.00
C GLN A 37 -15.03 -9.12 -6.80
N SER A 38 -13.84 -9.73 -6.89
CA SER A 38 -13.21 -10.34 -5.71
C SER A 38 -12.69 -9.24 -4.80
N VAL A 39 -13.18 -9.21 -3.57
CA VAL A 39 -12.78 -8.31 -2.50
C VAL A 39 -12.25 -9.10 -1.33
N ARG A 40 -11.53 -8.47 -0.41
CA ARG A 40 -11.15 -9.15 0.83
C ARG A 40 -12.36 -9.41 1.71
N THR A 41 -12.33 -10.48 2.49
CA THR A 41 -13.35 -10.70 3.52
C THR A 41 -13.20 -9.65 4.62
N PRO A 42 -14.29 -9.24 5.30
CA PRO A 42 -14.21 -8.28 6.42
C PRO A 42 -13.23 -8.73 7.50
N LEU A 43 -13.16 -10.03 7.78
CA LEU A 43 -12.19 -10.60 8.71
C LEU A 43 -10.75 -10.40 8.23
N TRP A 44 -10.50 -10.61 6.93
CA TRP A 44 -9.18 -10.44 6.36
C TRP A 44 -8.77 -8.97 6.25
N GLU A 45 -9.71 -8.06 5.97
CA GLU A 45 -9.51 -6.60 6.09
C GLU A 45 -9.13 -6.22 7.53
N GLU A 46 -9.83 -6.73 8.54
CA GLU A 46 -9.49 -6.48 9.96
C GLU A 46 -8.10 -7.00 10.35
N ILE A 47 -7.71 -8.17 9.81
CA ILE A 47 -6.36 -8.70 9.99
C ILE A 47 -5.35 -7.82 9.25
N LEU A 48 -5.62 -7.32 8.06
CA LEU A 48 -4.69 -6.39 7.40
C LEU A 48 -4.71 -5.00 8.04
N TYR A 49 -5.73 -4.66 8.82
CA TYR A 49 -5.89 -3.37 9.45
C TYR A 49 -5.12 -3.22 10.76
N ARG A 50 -4.83 -4.28 11.53
CA ARG A 50 -4.05 -4.08 12.77
C ARG A 50 -2.59 -3.78 12.43
N LEU A 51 -2.16 -2.58 12.84
CA LEU A 51 -0.91 -1.94 12.49
C LEU A 51 0.11 -1.98 13.65
N ASP A 52 0.13 -3.05 14.44
CA ASP A 52 1.04 -3.17 15.60
C ASP A 52 2.42 -3.75 15.24
N GLY A 53 2.65 -4.09 13.98
CA GLY A 53 3.91 -4.66 13.50
C GLY A 53 4.18 -6.10 13.96
N SER A 54 3.29 -6.69 14.76
CA SER A 54 3.50 -8.00 15.40
C SER A 54 3.36 -9.18 14.44
N TYR A 55 2.86 -8.95 13.22
CA TYR A 55 2.72 -9.98 12.19
C TYR A 55 2.75 -9.45 10.77
N GLU A 56 3.29 -10.24 9.84
CA GLU A 56 3.18 -10.08 8.38
C GLU A 56 1.96 -10.80 7.85
N ALA A 57 1.31 -10.25 6.83
CA ALA A 57 0.18 -10.89 6.19
C ALA A 57 0.27 -10.76 4.68
N LEU A 58 0.02 -11.87 3.98
CA LEU A 58 0.08 -12.02 2.53
C LEU A 58 -1.22 -12.65 2.07
N THR A 59 -1.80 -12.12 0.99
CA THR A 59 -3.00 -12.70 0.38
C THR A 59 -2.60 -13.37 -0.91
N LEU A 60 -2.72 -14.69 -0.99
CA LEU A 60 -2.59 -15.45 -2.23
C LEU A 60 -3.97 -15.56 -2.88
N PRO A 61 -4.26 -14.79 -3.95
CA PRO A 61 -5.52 -14.95 -4.66
C PRO A 61 -5.51 -16.29 -5.40
N GLU A 62 -6.61 -17.03 -5.30
CA GLU A 62 -6.83 -18.23 -6.11
C GLU A 62 -8.00 -17.96 -7.04
N ASN A 63 -7.83 -18.22 -8.34
CA ASN A 63 -8.93 -18.11 -9.31
C ASN A 63 -9.81 -19.36 -9.23
N HIS A 64 -10.61 -19.48 -8.17
CA HIS A 64 -11.57 -20.57 -8.03
C HIS A 64 -13.01 -20.10 -8.33
N LYS A 65 -13.85 -21.00 -8.85
CA LYS A 65 -15.28 -20.73 -9.16
C LYS A 65 -16.16 -20.45 -7.92
N TYR A 66 -15.63 -20.56 -6.70
CA TYR A 66 -16.40 -20.41 -5.46
C TYR A 66 -16.36 -18.96 -4.95
N ARG A 67 -17.44 -18.58 -4.25
CA ARG A 67 -17.62 -17.21 -3.71
C ARG A 67 -16.53 -16.81 -2.72
N GLN A 68 -15.78 -17.74 -2.17
CA GLN A 68 -14.68 -17.52 -1.24
C GLN A 68 -13.46 -18.30 -1.75
N SER A 69 -12.32 -17.62 -1.91
CA SER A 69 -11.14 -18.23 -2.54
C SER A 69 -9.83 -17.61 -2.05
N GLY A 70 -8.73 -18.36 -2.22
CA GLY A 70 -7.38 -17.93 -1.88
C GLY A 70 -6.89 -18.41 -0.52
N LEU A 71 -5.63 -18.06 -0.23
CA LEU A 71 -4.94 -18.38 1.02
C LEU A 71 -4.38 -17.10 1.64
N GLY A 72 -4.82 -16.83 2.87
CA GLY A 72 -4.28 -15.76 3.70
C GLY A 72 -3.17 -16.32 4.58
N ILE A 73 -1.94 -15.85 4.40
CA ILE A 73 -0.81 -16.26 5.21
C ILE A 73 -0.50 -15.15 6.20
N ILE A 74 -0.38 -15.47 7.49
CA ILE A 74 -0.01 -14.53 8.55
C ILE A 74 1.26 -15.06 9.23
N ARG A 75 2.38 -14.35 9.12
CA ARG A 75 3.63 -14.70 9.81
C ARG A 75 3.79 -13.89 11.08
N LYS A 76 4.11 -14.54 12.20
CA LYS A 76 4.39 -13.89 13.47
C LYS A 76 5.76 -13.21 13.45
N ARG A 77 5.79 -11.90 13.68
CA ARG A 77 7.00 -11.07 13.62
C ARG A 77 7.21 -10.37 14.97
N THR A 78 7.88 -11.06 15.89
CA THR A 78 8.31 -10.48 17.17
C THR A 78 9.48 -9.51 16.96
N PRO A 79 9.79 -8.60 17.90
CA PRO A 79 10.94 -7.70 17.78
C PRO A 79 12.27 -8.43 17.53
N THR A 80 12.46 -9.60 18.15
CA THR A 80 13.63 -10.47 17.91
C THR A 80 13.65 -11.00 16.47
N GLU A 81 12.49 -11.40 15.94
CA GLU A 81 12.36 -11.88 14.55
C GLU A 81 12.59 -10.75 13.53
N GLN A 82 12.28 -9.49 13.88
CA GLN A 82 12.57 -8.34 13.01
C GLN A 82 14.08 -8.13 12.82
N ILE A 83 14.89 -8.50 13.82
CA ILE A 83 16.36 -8.41 13.76
C ILE A 83 16.92 -9.60 12.96
N VAL A 84 16.43 -10.81 13.22
CA VAL A 84 16.90 -12.04 12.57
C VAL A 84 16.49 -12.09 11.09
N ARG A 85 15.25 -11.68 10.79
CA ARG A 85 14.72 -11.60 9.42
C ARG A 85 14.30 -10.16 9.14
N ALA A 86 15.29 -9.38 8.73
CA ALA A 86 15.12 -7.98 8.34
C ALA A 86 14.22 -7.84 7.10
N GLN A 87 14.31 -8.80 6.18
CA GLN A 87 13.52 -8.84 4.96
C GLN A 87 12.04 -9.09 5.23
N SER A 88 11.19 -8.66 4.29
CA SER A 88 9.76 -8.98 4.33
C SER A 88 9.51 -10.40 3.82
N LEU A 89 8.43 -11.05 4.25
CA LEU A 89 7.98 -12.33 3.70
C LEU A 89 7.87 -12.30 2.17
N GLN A 90 7.48 -11.16 1.59
CA GLN A 90 7.43 -11.01 0.14
C GLN A 90 8.82 -11.02 -0.51
N ALA A 91 9.82 -10.42 0.13
CA ALA A 91 11.21 -10.47 -0.33
C ALA A 91 11.79 -11.90 -0.19
N GLU A 92 11.52 -12.58 0.92
CA GLU A 92 11.92 -13.98 1.12
C GLU A 92 11.31 -14.90 0.03
N LEU A 93 10.03 -14.72 -0.30
CA LEU A 93 9.39 -15.47 -1.39
C LEU A 93 10.05 -15.20 -2.75
N ILE A 94 10.42 -13.94 -3.02
CA ILE A 94 11.12 -13.56 -4.26
C ILE A 94 12.53 -14.18 -4.32
N GLU A 95 13.23 -14.34 -3.19
CA GLU A 95 14.53 -15.03 -3.14
C GLU A 95 14.42 -16.52 -3.47
N ILE A 96 13.28 -17.14 -3.17
CA ILE A 96 13.02 -18.57 -3.44
C ILE A 96 12.38 -18.77 -4.84
N ASN A 97 12.44 -17.76 -5.72
CA ASN A 97 11.85 -17.73 -7.07
C ASN A 97 10.31 -17.79 -7.11
N GLU A 98 9.62 -17.42 -6.04
CA GLU A 98 8.16 -17.25 -6.07
C GLU A 98 7.77 -15.86 -6.62
N LEU A 99 6.61 -15.82 -7.30
CA LEU A 99 6.17 -14.61 -7.99
C LEU A 99 5.71 -13.54 -6.98
N PRO A 100 6.12 -12.26 -7.15
CA PRO A 100 5.67 -11.19 -6.28
C PRO A 100 4.14 -11.01 -6.37
N ILE A 101 3.44 -11.18 -5.24
CA ILE A 101 1.99 -11.02 -5.19
C ILE A 101 1.63 -9.56 -4.88
N ARG A 102 0.78 -8.96 -5.73
CA ARG A 102 0.24 -7.63 -5.45
C ARG A 102 -0.84 -7.67 -4.40
N ASN A 103 -0.63 -6.91 -3.33
CA ASN A 103 -1.66 -6.65 -2.33
C ASN A 103 -2.80 -5.79 -2.92
N ASP A 104 -2.54 -4.90 -3.89
CA ASP A 104 -3.56 -3.96 -4.38
C ASP A 104 -4.58 -4.55 -5.40
N LEU A 105 -4.50 -5.84 -5.73
CA LEU A 105 -5.45 -6.48 -6.66
C LEU A 105 -6.86 -6.62 -6.09
N LEU A 106 -7.00 -6.55 -4.77
CA LEU A 106 -8.27 -6.63 -4.07
C LEU A 106 -8.66 -5.23 -3.60
N PRO A 107 -9.84 -4.72 -3.99
CA PRO A 107 -10.31 -3.40 -3.57
C PRO A 107 -10.22 -3.27 -2.05
N MET A 108 -9.53 -2.23 -1.61
CA MET A 108 -9.55 -1.82 -0.21
C MET A 108 -10.95 -1.32 0.15
N GLY A 109 -11.40 -1.58 1.37
CA GLY A 109 -12.62 -0.96 1.89
C GLY A 109 -12.55 0.57 1.81
N LYS A 110 -13.69 1.24 1.53
CA LYS A 110 -13.77 2.70 1.39
C LYS A 110 -13.19 3.45 2.60
N GLU A 111 -13.29 2.90 3.80
CA GLU A 111 -12.73 3.50 5.02
C GLU A 111 -11.20 3.38 5.10
N THR A 112 -10.64 2.24 4.67
CA THR A 112 -9.20 2.01 4.60
C THR A 112 -8.54 2.92 3.55
N LEU A 113 -9.21 3.13 2.41
CA LEU A 113 -8.83 4.11 1.39
C LEU A 113 -8.86 5.53 1.94
N ARG A 114 -9.97 5.95 2.56
CA ARG A 114 -10.10 7.29 3.16
C ARG A 114 -9.01 7.57 4.18
N LYS A 115 -8.71 6.62 5.08
CA LYS A 115 -7.64 6.77 6.08
C LYS A 115 -6.24 6.86 5.44
N ARG A 116 -6.00 6.11 4.35
CA ARG A 116 -4.74 6.19 3.57
C ARG A 116 -4.61 7.55 2.87
N ASP A 117 -5.70 8.03 2.28
CA ASP A 117 -5.76 9.34 1.64
C ASP A 117 -5.52 10.46 2.66
N THR A 118 -6.08 10.34 3.87
CA THR A 118 -5.82 11.27 4.98
C THR A 118 -4.34 11.26 5.39
N ARG A 119 -3.72 10.08 5.60
CA ARG A 119 -2.29 9.97 5.93
C ARG A 119 -1.40 10.57 4.85
N ASN A 120 -1.63 10.23 3.59
CA ASN A 120 -0.86 10.77 2.47
C ASN A 120 -1.04 12.29 2.32
N SER A 121 -2.26 12.79 2.58
CA SER A 121 -2.56 14.22 2.54
C SER A 121 -1.84 14.99 3.66
N LEU A 122 -1.73 14.40 4.87
CA LEU A 122 -0.96 14.95 5.99
C LEU A 122 0.54 15.02 5.67
N ILE A 123 1.12 13.91 5.17
CA ILE A 123 2.55 13.85 4.78
C ILE A 123 2.84 14.83 3.64
N SER A 124 1.98 14.87 2.61
CA SER A 124 2.10 15.81 1.49
C SER A 124 2.02 17.27 1.95
N ALA A 125 1.14 17.60 2.90
CA ALA A 125 1.04 18.95 3.46
C ALA A 125 2.35 19.37 4.14
N MET A 126 2.98 18.48 4.89
CA MET A 126 4.26 18.75 5.56
C MET A 126 5.46 18.76 4.63
N THR A 127 5.32 18.39 3.36
CA THR A 127 6.42 18.53 2.39
C THR A 127 6.65 20.01 2.03
N SER A 128 5.62 20.85 2.12
CA SER A 128 5.72 22.28 1.85
C SER A 128 6.46 23.03 2.98
N PRO A 129 7.51 23.82 2.68
CA PRO A 129 8.26 24.57 3.69
C PRO A 129 7.43 25.67 4.37
N THR A 130 6.61 26.39 3.60
CA THR A 130 5.72 27.44 4.11
C THR A 130 4.65 26.88 5.03
N LEU A 131 4.06 25.74 4.67
CA LEU A 131 3.00 25.11 5.45
C LEU A 131 3.53 24.54 6.77
N ARG A 132 4.76 23.99 6.76
CA ARG A 132 5.50 23.61 7.99
C ARG A 132 5.79 24.80 8.89
N ALA A 133 6.27 25.91 8.33
CA ALA A 133 6.60 27.10 9.11
C ALA A 133 5.36 27.70 9.79
N VAL A 134 4.23 27.76 9.08
CA VAL A 134 2.93 28.20 9.62
C VAL A 134 2.45 27.26 10.73
N TYR A 135 2.52 25.96 10.52
CA TYR A 135 2.12 24.97 11.53
C TYR A 135 3.00 25.06 12.78
N ALA A 136 4.32 25.23 12.61
CA ALA A 136 5.27 25.41 13.71
C ALA A 136 5.00 26.70 14.50
N ALA A 137 4.70 27.81 13.82
CA ALA A 137 4.34 29.06 14.49
C ALA A 137 3.11 28.90 15.39
N ILE A 138 2.10 28.15 14.93
CA ILE A 138 0.87 27.87 15.71
C ILE A 138 1.17 26.96 16.91
N ILE A 139 2.00 25.92 16.75
CA ILE A 139 2.45 25.07 17.88
C ILE A 139 3.20 25.90 18.93
N LEU A 140 4.05 26.83 18.48
CA LEU A 140 4.84 27.71 19.35
C LEU A 140 3.98 28.81 20.02
N GLY A 141 2.67 28.85 19.74
CA GLY A 141 1.71 29.69 20.45
C GLY A 141 1.19 30.89 19.66
N ALA A 142 1.41 30.98 18.35
CA ALA A 142 0.77 32.01 17.51
C ALA A 142 -0.73 31.72 17.39
N LYS A 143 -1.56 32.62 17.93
CA LYS A 143 -3.02 32.44 18.07
C LYS A 143 -3.80 33.04 16.91
N ASN A 144 -3.21 33.95 16.15
CA ASN A 144 -3.89 34.69 15.09
C ASN A 144 -2.99 34.91 13.87
N LEU A 145 -3.62 35.28 12.74
CA LEU A 145 -2.93 35.50 11.47
C LEU A 145 -1.81 36.54 11.58
N SER A 146 -2.02 37.59 12.37
CA SER A 146 -1.06 38.67 12.59
C SER A 146 0.19 38.23 13.35
N GLU A 147 0.06 37.28 14.28
CA GLU A 147 1.19 36.67 14.99
C GLU A 147 1.94 35.69 14.08
N VAL A 148 1.24 34.88 13.30
CA VAL A 148 1.88 33.96 12.34
C VAL A 148 2.70 34.75 11.31
N LEU A 149 2.19 35.89 10.84
CA LEU A 149 2.89 36.81 9.94
C LEU A 149 4.19 37.39 10.50
N LYS A 150 4.34 37.48 11.83
CA LYS A 150 5.59 37.94 12.47
C LYS A 150 6.67 36.87 12.50
N HIS A 151 6.29 35.61 12.42
CA HIS A 151 7.19 34.46 12.59
C HIS A 151 7.49 33.72 11.28
N VAL A 152 6.71 33.96 10.23
CA VAL A 152 6.86 33.31 8.93
C VAL A 152 7.13 34.36 7.87
N ASP A 153 8.28 34.27 7.22
CA ASP A 153 8.68 35.13 6.11
C ASP A 153 8.00 34.69 4.82
N SER A 154 6.73 35.05 4.67
CA SER A 154 5.93 34.75 3.47
C SER A 154 4.74 35.69 3.31
N ASP A 155 4.25 35.81 2.08
CA ASP A 155 3.10 36.66 1.78
C ASP A 155 1.86 36.26 2.57
N ALA A 156 1.11 37.26 3.06
CA ALA A 156 -0.14 37.06 3.80
C ALA A 156 -1.14 36.15 3.07
N LYS A 157 -1.15 36.19 1.74
CA LYS A 157 -1.99 35.33 0.89
C LYS A 157 -1.58 33.85 0.96
N ASN A 158 -0.27 33.57 1.01
CA ASN A 158 0.26 32.21 1.11
C ASN A 158 0.09 31.64 2.51
N ILE A 159 0.24 32.47 3.54
CA ILE A 159 -0.02 32.09 4.93
C ILE A 159 -1.50 31.76 5.12
N HIS A 160 -2.40 32.61 4.61
CA HIS A 160 -3.85 32.34 4.68
C HIS A 160 -4.22 31.03 3.97
N LYS A 161 -3.66 30.77 2.78
CA LYS A 161 -3.87 29.50 2.06
C LYS A 161 -3.34 28.29 2.84
N SER A 162 -2.22 28.46 3.54
CA SER A 162 -1.61 27.41 4.37
C SER A 162 -2.45 27.12 5.61
N ILE A 163 -2.98 28.14 6.28
CA ILE A 163 -3.90 28.01 7.42
C ILE A 163 -5.19 27.28 7.00
N ASN A 164 -5.82 27.69 5.89
CA ASN A 164 -7.02 27.00 5.39
C ASN A 164 -6.75 25.53 5.05
N ARG A 165 -5.56 25.23 4.51
CA ARG A 165 -5.16 23.86 4.24
C ARG A 165 -4.93 23.06 5.52
N LEU A 166 -4.36 23.66 6.57
CA LEU A 166 -4.19 23.02 7.88
C LEU A 166 -5.54 22.76 8.57
N LEU A 167 -6.48 23.72 8.51
CA LEU A 167 -7.86 23.56 9.02
C LEU A 167 -8.58 22.42 8.30
N ASN A 168 -8.51 22.37 6.97
CA ASN A 168 -9.14 21.32 6.17
C ASN A 168 -8.57 19.93 6.44
N LEU A 169 -7.32 19.85 6.89
CA LEU A 169 -6.65 18.60 7.28
C LEU A 169 -6.92 18.22 8.74
N GLY A 170 -7.59 19.08 9.51
CA GLY A 170 -7.81 18.92 10.94
C GLY A 170 -6.54 19.11 11.79
N LEU A 171 -5.43 19.56 11.21
CA LEU A 171 -4.16 19.74 11.94
C LEU A 171 -4.21 20.91 12.92
N ILE A 172 -5.08 21.88 12.66
CA ILE A 172 -5.35 23.00 13.54
C ILE A 172 -6.86 23.18 13.66
N HIS A 173 -7.30 23.69 14.81
CA HIS A 173 -8.67 24.11 15.06
C HIS A 173 -8.69 25.61 15.35
N ASN A 174 -9.80 26.24 14.99
CA ASN A 174 -10.07 27.62 15.37
C ASN A 174 -10.98 27.61 16.61
N THR A 175 -10.43 27.98 17.76
CA THR A 175 -11.19 28.08 19.02
C THR A 175 -11.45 29.54 19.37
N THR A 176 -12.22 29.78 20.44
CA THR A 176 -12.45 31.14 20.97
C THR A 176 -11.17 31.84 21.44
N GLU A 177 -10.08 31.09 21.65
CA GLU A 177 -8.77 31.59 22.06
C GLU A 177 -7.77 31.71 20.90
N GLY A 178 -8.18 31.38 19.67
CA GLY A 178 -7.35 31.42 18.46
C GLY A 178 -7.02 30.05 17.89
N PHE A 179 -5.98 29.97 17.06
CA PHE A 179 -5.53 28.70 16.48
C PHE A 179 -4.91 27.78 17.53
N GLN A 180 -5.36 26.53 17.57
CA GLN A 180 -4.80 25.47 18.40
C GLN A 180 -4.40 24.29 17.52
N ALA A 181 -3.23 23.71 17.76
CA ALA A 181 -2.77 22.52 17.04
C ALA A 181 -3.40 21.24 17.61
N GLU A 182 -3.80 20.31 16.74
CA GLU A 182 -4.29 18.99 17.13
C GLU A 182 -3.16 17.95 17.12
N GLU A 183 -2.71 17.53 18.30
CA GLU A 183 -1.61 16.55 18.43
C GLU A 183 -2.04 15.08 18.27
N THR A 184 -3.34 14.79 18.43
CA THR A 184 -3.89 13.43 18.38
C THR A 184 -3.71 12.79 17.00
N LEU A 185 -3.78 13.58 15.92
CA LEU A 185 -3.54 13.13 14.54
C LEU A 185 -2.11 12.65 14.33
N TRP A 186 -1.13 13.28 14.97
CA TRP A 186 0.27 12.83 14.94
C TRP A 186 0.48 11.55 15.75
N LYS A 187 -0.18 11.42 16.91
CA LYS A 187 -0.17 10.18 17.70
C LYS A 187 -0.78 9.00 16.94
N MET A 188 -1.78 9.25 16.09
CA MET A 188 -2.32 8.23 15.18
C MET A 188 -1.33 7.81 14.09
N LEU A 189 -0.43 8.71 13.67
CA LEU A 189 0.66 8.42 12.72
C LEU A 189 1.85 7.73 13.39
N GLU A 190 2.01 7.89 14.70
CA GLU A 190 3.11 7.37 15.53
C GLU A 190 3.11 5.83 15.70
N ASN A 191 2.19 5.11 15.05
CA ASN A 191 2.27 3.66 14.88
C ASN A 191 3.54 3.30 14.11
N LYS A 192 4.62 3.13 14.88
CA LYS A 192 6.04 3.09 14.53
C LYS A 192 6.50 1.85 13.78
N HIS A 193 5.59 1.13 13.14
CA HIS A 193 5.93 0.02 12.28
C HIS A 193 5.28 0.22 10.91
N GLU A 194 5.82 1.19 10.17
CA GLU A 194 5.72 1.20 8.72
C GLU A 194 6.30 -0.11 8.20
N ARG A 195 5.42 -1.04 7.85
CA ARG A 195 5.74 -1.89 6.72
C ARG A 195 5.63 -1.04 5.47
N ASN A 196 6.70 -1.08 4.69
CA ASN A 196 6.69 -0.75 3.29
C ASN A 196 5.64 -1.64 2.59
N ARG A 197 4.38 -1.17 2.53
CA ARG A 197 3.27 -1.76 1.79
C ARG A 197 3.22 -1.23 0.36
N GLU A 198 4.26 -0.52 -0.08
CA GLU A 198 4.37 -0.14 -1.48
C GLU A 198 4.58 -1.43 -2.27
N ASN A 199 3.75 -1.64 -3.29
CA ASN A 199 4.15 -2.55 -4.36
C ASN A 199 5.55 -2.15 -4.80
N LEU A 200 6.37 -3.10 -5.24
CA LEU A 200 7.67 -2.79 -5.85
C LEU A 200 7.49 -1.61 -6.80
N SER A 201 8.19 -0.50 -6.53
CA SER A 201 8.10 0.69 -7.38
C SER A 201 8.37 0.30 -8.83
N ASP A 202 7.81 1.03 -9.79
CA ASP A 202 8.07 0.71 -11.20
C ASP A 202 9.58 0.66 -11.50
N ARG A 203 10.39 1.51 -10.85
CA ARG A 203 11.86 1.47 -10.97
C ARG A 203 12.48 0.15 -10.49
N HIS A 204 11.93 -0.46 -9.44
CA HIS A 204 12.39 -1.75 -8.93
C HIS A 204 11.96 -2.90 -9.86
N LEU A 205 10.75 -2.84 -10.43
CA LEU A 205 10.27 -3.82 -11.40
C LEU A 205 11.04 -3.80 -12.71
N GLU A 206 11.65 -2.67 -13.06
CA GLU A 206 12.45 -2.47 -14.27
C GLU A 206 13.95 -2.78 -14.11
N THR A 207 14.37 -3.26 -12.92
CA THR A 207 15.73 -3.78 -12.72
C THR A 207 15.91 -5.08 -13.50
N GLU A 208 17.13 -5.33 -14.00
CA GLU A 208 17.43 -6.50 -14.81
C GLU A 208 17.17 -7.82 -14.07
N GLU A 209 17.50 -7.85 -12.77
CA GLU A 209 17.20 -8.98 -11.89
C GLU A 209 15.69 -9.26 -11.80
N MET A 210 14.90 -8.20 -11.58
CA MET A 210 13.45 -8.36 -11.41
C MET A 210 12.76 -8.69 -12.74
N LEU A 211 13.19 -8.09 -13.85
CA LEU A 211 12.69 -8.46 -15.18
C LEU A 211 12.99 -9.92 -15.52
N SER A 212 14.16 -10.43 -15.13
CA SER A 212 14.51 -11.86 -15.26
C SER A 212 13.57 -12.74 -14.45
N LYS A 213 13.28 -12.38 -13.19
CA LYS A 213 12.32 -13.11 -12.34
C LYS A 213 10.89 -13.04 -12.90
N ILE A 214 10.45 -11.87 -13.36
CA ILE A 214 9.13 -11.71 -14.00
C ILE A 214 9.04 -12.53 -15.29
N ALA A 215 10.13 -12.62 -16.07
CA ALA A 215 10.18 -13.46 -17.26
C ALA A 215 9.97 -14.95 -16.91
N GLN A 216 10.32 -15.40 -15.71
CA GLN A 216 10.05 -16.77 -15.26
C GLN A 216 8.56 -17.11 -15.18
N ALA A 217 7.67 -16.13 -15.00
CA ALA A 217 6.23 -16.33 -15.08
C ALA A 217 5.75 -16.77 -16.47
N PHE A 218 6.56 -16.55 -17.51
CA PHE A 218 6.28 -16.96 -18.89
C PHE A 218 6.99 -18.29 -19.21
N GLN A 219 6.24 -19.22 -19.79
CA GLN A 219 6.78 -20.49 -20.27
C GLN A 219 7.54 -20.27 -21.59
N LYS A 220 8.77 -20.79 -21.69
CA LYS A 220 9.66 -20.56 -22.86
C LYS A 220 9.09 -21.03 -24.21
N GLN A 221 8.30 -22.11 -24.19
CA GLN A 221 7.74 -22.72 -25.42
C GLN A 221 6.31 -22.25 -25.72
N LYS A 222 5.72 -21.42 -24.85
CA LYS A 222 4.35 -20.95 -25.02
C LYS A 222 4.34 -19.59 -25.70
N ILE A 223 3.48 -19.46 -26.71
CA ILE A 223 3.19 -18.19 -27.36
C ILE A 223 1.97 -17.59 -26.67
N TYR A 224 2.11 -16.38 -26.15
CA TYR A 224 1.06 -15.66 -25.46
C TYR A 224 0.46 -14.59 -26.37
N SER A 225 -0.87 -14.46 -26.33
CA SER A 225 -1.56 -13.30 -26.88
C SER A 225 -1.26 -12.04 -26.06
N GLU A 226 -1.42 -10.88 -26.67
CA GLU A 226 -1.28 -9.59 -25.99
C GLU A 226 -2.14 -9.50 -24.72
N THR A 227 -3.36 -10.06 -24.75
CA THR A 227 -4.27 -10.09 -23.59
C THR A 227 -3.77 -10.97 -22.46
N GLU A 228 -3.12 -12.11 -22.76
CA GLU A 228 -2.57 -13.01 -21.74
C GLU A 228 -1.32 -12.42 -21.10
N VAL A 229 -0.45 -11.80 -21.90
CA VAL A 229 0.72 -11.09 -21.36
C VAL A 229 0.29 -9.92 -20.48
N SER A 230 -0.69 -9.13 -20.91
CA SER A 230 -1.23 -8.06 -20.07
C SER A 230 -1.82 -8.59 -18.77
N LYS A 231 -2.48 -9.75 -18.76
CA LYS A 231 -2.97 -10.39 -17.52
C LYS A 231 -1.82 -10.78 -16.58
N ILE A 232 -0.74 -11.36 -17.11
CA ILE A 232 0.44 -11.75 -16.33
C ILE A 232 1.16 -10.51 -15.80
N CYS A 233 1.40 -9.49 -16.63
CA CYS A 233 1.98 -8.22 -16.21
C CYS A 233 1.10 -7.48 -15.20
N ASN A 234 -0.22 -7.64 -15.29
CA ASN A 234 -1.19 -7.12 -14.33
C ASN A 234 -1.19 -7.89 -12.99
N LEU A 235 -0.30 -8.85 -12.79
CA LEU A 235 0.02 -9.36 -11.45
C LEU A 235 1.05 -8.46 -10.74
N PHE A 236 1.86 -7.68 -11.48
CA PHE A 236 3.03 -6.97 -10.94
C PHE A 236 2.91 -5.43 -10.86
N THR A 237 2.48 -4.73 -11.92
CA THR A 237 2.19 -3.26 -11.88
C THR A 237 0.86 -2.85 -12.56
N VAL A 238 0.23 -1.78 -12.05
CA VAL A 238 -1.02 -1.23 -12.62
C VAL A 238 -0.77 -0.74 -14.03
N ASP A 239 0.45 -0.25 -14.30
CA ASP A 239 0.94 0.04 -15.64
C ASP A 239 1.53 -1.21 -16.29
N PHE A 240 0.71 -2.25 -16.44
CA PHE A 240 1.10 -3.51 -17.08
C PHE A 240 1.54 -3.28 -18.54
N ALA A 241 1.06 -2.21 -19.17
CA ALA A 241 1.45 -1.82 -20.52
C ALA A 241 2.91 -1.36 -20.57
N ARG A 242 3.34 -0.53 -19.60
CA ARG A 242 4.75 -0.15 -19.43
C ARG A 242 5.63 -1.36 -19.14
N LEU A 243 5.30 -2.17 -18.12
CA LEU A 243 6.11 -3.35 -17.79
C LEU A 243 6.25 -4.32 -18.98
N ARG A 244 5.18 -4.53 -19.74
CA ARG A 244 5.20 -5.33 -20.97
C ARG A 244 6.12 -4.74 -22.03
N ARG A 245 6.14 -3.41 -22.21
CA ARG A 245 7.08 -2.74 -23.13
C ARG A 245 8.51 -2.93 -22.66
N THR A 246 8.79 -2.69 -21.38
CA THR A 246 10.14 -2.83 -20.81
C THR A 246 10.67 -4.27 -20.94
N LEU A 247 9.82 -5.29 -20.75
CA LEU A 247 10.19 -6.70 -20.97
C LEU A 247 10.57 -7.00 -22.42
N VAL A 248 9.94 -6.33 -23.39
CA VAL A 248 10.28 -6.47 -24.82
C VAL A 248 11.55 -5.69 -25.17
N GLU A 249 11.64 -4.43 -24.74
CA GLU A 249 12.79 -3.55 -24.98
C GLU A 249 14.08 -4.11 -24.39
N ARG A 250 14.01 -4.75 -23.23
CA ARG A 250 15.15 -5.41 -22.56
C ARG A 250 15.40 -6.84 -23.05
N GLY A 251 14.62 -7.34 -24.01
CA GLY A 251 14.85 -8.62 -24.68
C GLY A 251 14.45 -9.88 -23.88
N PHE A 252 13.66 -9.74 -22.82
CA PHE A 252 13.11 -10.88 -22.08
C PHE A 252 11.92 -11.51 -22.82
N LEU A 253 11.11 -10.68 -23.51
CA LEU A 253 10.03 -11.10 -24.38
C LEU A 253 10.29 -10.65 -25.83
N GLN A 254 9.93 -11.48 -26.80
CA GLN A 254 9.91 -11.11 -28.22
C GLN A 254 8.46 -10.92 -28.67
N ARG A 255 8.18 -9.82 -29.38
CA ARG A 255 6.86 -9.53 -29.95
C ARG A 255 6.89 -9.70 -31.47
N HIS A 256 6.01 -10.57 -31.99
CA HIS A 256 5.78 -10.75 -33.43
C HIS A 256 4.27 -10.81 -33.70
N GLY A 257 3.74 -9.86 -34.49
CA GLY A 257 2.33 -9.85 -34.90
C GLY A 257 1.32 -9.87 -33.74
N GLY A 258 1.61 -9.18 -32.63
CA GLY A 258 0.74 -9.16 -31.44
C GLY A 258 0.85 -10.41 -30.54
N LYS A 259 1.75 -11.34 -30.88
CA LYS A 259 2.09 -12.51 -30.08
C LYS A 259 3.41 -12.30 -29.36
N TYR A 260 3.53 -12.86 -28.17
CA TYR A 260 4.68 -12.71 -27.28
C TYR A 260 5.27 -14.07 -26.96
N GLN A 261 6.58 -14.17 -26.97
CA GLN A 261 7.32 -15.36 -26.57
C GLN A 261 8.48 -14.97 -25.65
N ARG A 262 8.75 -15.81 -24.64
CA ARG A 262 9.89 -15.61 -23.76
C ARG A 262 11.19 -16.04 -24.44
N MET A 263 12.21 -15.18 -24.36
CA MET A 263 13.55 -15.43 -24.91
C MET A 263 14.59 -15.74 -23.83
N ARG A 264 14.47 -15.14 -22.64
CA ARG A 264 15.39 -15.28 -21.50
C ARG A 264 14.62 -15.70 -20.25
#